data_AF-A0A836QMN6-F1
#
_entry.id   AF-A0A836QMN6-F1
#
_cell.length_a   1.000
_cell.length_b   1.000
_cell.length_c   1.000
_cell.angle_alpha   90.00
_cell.angle_beta   90.00
_cell.angle_gamma   90.00
#
_symmetry.space_group_name_H-M   'P 1'
#
loop_
_entity.id
_entity.type
_entity.pdbx_description
1 polymer ?
#
loop_
_entity_poly.entity_id
_entity_poly.type
_entity_poly.pdbx_seq_one_letter_code
_entity_poly.pdbx_strand_id
1 'polypeptide(L)' 'LAEFGTVLSDSVTIRVHDSTADMRYLVLPARPAGTEGWAEDKLAALVNRDSMIGVQAAKESEQ' A
#
# COMPACT_ATOMS: atom_id res chain seq x y z
N LEU A 1 3.75 7.81 -9.86
CA LEU A 1 3.76 6.44 -9.29
C LEU A 1 4.82 5.57 -9.93
N ALA A 2 4.91 5.49 -11.26
CA ALA A 2 5.96 4.71 -11.95
C ALA A 2 7.40 5.10 -11.53
N GLU A 3 7.68 6.39 -11.32
CA GLU A 3 8.97 6.87 -10.81
C GLU A 3 9.31 6.35 -9.39
N PHE A 4 8.31 5.98 -8.60
CA PHE A 4 8.46 5.32 -7.29
C PHE A 4 8.49 3.78 -7.39
N GLY A 5 8.49 3.23 -8.62
CA GLY A 5 8.46 1.80 -8.90
C GLY A 5 7.06 1.17 -8.92
N THR A 6 6.00 1.96 -8.78
CA THR A 6 4.62 1.46 -8.74
C THR A 6 3.99 1.53 -10.13
N VAL A 7 3.87 0.37 -10.77
CA VAL A 7 3.20 0.19 -12.05
C VAL A 7 1.86 -0.48 -11.81
N LEU A 8 0.78 0.15 -12.30
CA LEU A 8 -0.59 -0.33 -12.12
C LEU A 8 -1.18 -0.67 -13.49
N SER A 9 -2.08 -1.66 -13.53
CA SER A 9 -2.86 -1.95 -14.72
C SER A 9 -3.83 -0.80 -15.03
N ASP A 10 -4.13 -0.58 -16.32
CA ASP A 10 -5.10 0.42 -16.78
C ASP A 10 -6.52 0.21 -16.21
N SER A 11 -6.83 -0.99 -15.73
CA SER A 11 -8.12 -1.28 -15.06
C SER A 11 -8.18 -0.74 -13.62
N VAL A 12 -7.07 -0.29 -13.05
CA VAL A 12 -7.00 0.21 -11.67
C VAL A 12 -7.30 1.71 -11.64
N THR A 13 -8.35 2.09 -10.91
CA THR A 13 -8.68 3.50 -10.70
C THR A 13 -7.74 4.14 -9.67
N ILE A 14 -7.06 5.22 -10.05
CA ILE A 14 -6.25 6.02 -9.15
C ILE A 14 -7.08 7.18 -8.60
N ARG A 15 -7.04 7.40 -7.29
CA ARG A 15 -7.62 8.56 -6.60
C ARG A 15 -6.53 9.28 -5.83
N VAL A 16 -6.42 10.59 -6.04
CA VAL A 16 -5.45 11.44 -5.33
C VAL A 16 -6.21 12.24 -4.27
N HIS A 17 -5.77 12.13 -3.02
CA HIS A 17 -6.30 12.92 -1.91
C HIS A 17 -5.32 14.04 -1.58
N ASP A 18 -5.70 15.27 -1.86
CA ASP A 18 -4.96 16.47 -1.45
C ASP A 18 -5.37 16.88 -0.04
N SER A 19 -4.42 16.90 0.90
CA SER A 19 -4.67 17.09 2.34
C SER A 19 -4.62 18.58 2.72
N THR A 20 -5.47 19.40 2.10
CA THR A 20 -5.45 20.87 2.22
C THR A 20 -6.11 21.43 3.48
N ALA A 21 -6.87 20.63 4.23
CA ALA A 21 -7.56 21.03 5.46
C ALA A 21 -7.11 20.16 6.65
N ASP A 22 -7.90 20.13 7.72
CA ASP A 22 -7.56 19.43 8.97
C ASP A 22 -7.71 17.90 8.89
N MET A 23 -8.18 17.38 7.75
CA MET A 23 -8.27 15.94 7.52
C MET A 23 -6.88 15.34 7.24
N ARG A 24 -6.63 14.18 7.83
CA ARG A 24 -5.44 13.37 7.55
C ARG A 24 -5.90 12.02 7.05
N TYR A 25 -5.24 11.57 5.98
CA TYR A 25 -5.55 10.31 5.32
C TYR A 25 -4.39 9.34 5.53
N LEU A 26 -4.75 8.07 5.63
CA LEU A 26 -3.83 6.95 5.58
C LEU A 26 -4.33 6.02 4.49
N VAL A 27 -3.43 5.54 3.64
CA VAL A 27 -3.72 4.45 2.73
C VAL A 27 -3.61 3.14 3.51
N LEU A 28 -4.66 2.33 3.48
CA LEU A 28 -4.58 0.93 3.89
C LEU A 28 -4.18 0.11 2.65
N PRO A 29 -2.94 -0.41 2.56
CA PRO A 29 -2.52 -1.17 1.39
C PRO A 29 -3.30 -2.49 1.28
N ALA A 30 -3.46 -2.96 0.04
CA ALA A 30 -4.00 -4.30 -0.20
C ALA A 30 -3.08 -5.35 0.44
N ARG A 31 -3.69 -6.39 1.03
CA ARG A 31 -2.95 -7.52 1.60
C ARG A 31 -2.20 -8.26 0.48
N PRO A 32 -0.88 -8.48 0.60
CA PRO A 32 -0.13 -9.27 -0.37
C PRO A 32 -0.62 -10.73 -0.42
N ALA A 33 -0.63 -11.33 -1.60
CA ALA A 33 -0.90 -12.76 -1.78
C ALA A 33 0.17 -13.61 -1.06
N GLY A 34 -0.13 -14.86 -0.71
CA GLY A 34 0.81 -15.76 -0.04
C GLY A 34 0.96 -15.50 1.47
N THR A 35 0.17 -14.57 2.02
CA THR A 35 0.16 -14.24 3.44
C THR A 35 -0.99 -14.90 4.19
N GLU A 36 -1.70 -15.85 3.59
CA GLU A 36 -2.86 -16.51 4.20
C GLU A 36 -2.49 -17.16 5.55
N GLY A 37 -3.34 -16.97 6.56
CA GLY A 37 -3.09 -17.49 7.91
C GLY A 37 -1.93 -16.86 8.68
N TRP A 38 -1.23 -15.86 8.14
CA TRP A 38 -0.20 -15.14 8.89
C TRP A 38 -0.80 -14.43 10.10
N ALA A 39 -0.03 -14.40 11.19
CA ALA A 39 -0.35 -13.62 12.36
C ALA A 39 -0.20 -12.11 12.09
N GLU A 40 -0.87 -11.30 12.90
CA GLU A 40 -0.91 -9.84 12.76
C GLU A 40 0.47 -9.21 12.69
N ASP A 41 1.36 -9.52 13.63
CA ASP A 41 2.72 -8.93 13.71
C ASP A 41 3.52 -9.19 12.42
N LYS A 42 3.32 -10.35 11.79
CA LYS A 42 3.98 -10.72 10.54
C LYS A 42 3.41 -9.96 9.35
N LEU A 43 2.11 -9.66 9.34
CA LEU A 43 1.48 -8.80 8.34
C LEU A 43 1.91 -7.35 8.51
N ALA A 44 1.98 -6.87 9.75
CA ALA A 44 2.42 -5.50 10.07
C ALA A 44 3.84 -5.22 9.55
N ALA A 45 4.73 -6.22 9.60
CA ALA A 45 6.09 -6.11 9.07
C ALA A 45 6.17 -5.87 7.54
N LEU A 46 5.11 -6.17 6.78
CA LEU A 46 5.03 -5.92 5.34
C LEU A 46 4.59 -4.48 5.02
N VAL A 47 3.92 -3.81 5.96
CA VAL A 47 3.42 -2.44 5.79
C VAL A 47 4.55 -1.47 6.11
N ASN A 48 4.86 -0.60 5.16
CA ASN A 48 5.84 0.46 5.33
C ASN A 48 5.19 1.84 5.13
N ARG A 49 5.94 2.91 5.45
CA ARG A 49 5.47 4.29 5.30
C ARG A 49 4.96 4.58 3.88
N ASP A 50 5.69 4.15 2.87
CA ASP A 50 5.39 4.47 1.47
C ASP A 50 4.09 3.78 1.00
N SER A 51 3.81 2.59 1.53
CA SER A 51 2.53 1.89 1.35
C SER A 51 1.36 2.54 2.08
N MET A 52 1.63 3.21 3.20
CA MET A 52 0.64 3.97 3.95
C MET A 52 0.37 5.37 3.39
N ILE A 53 1.27 5.89 2.55
CA ILE A 53 1.06 7.13 1.78
C ILE A 53 0.39 6.82 0.42
N GLY A 54 0.55 5.60 -0.10
CA GLY A 54 -0.03 5.18 -1.38
C GLY A 54 0.89 5.35 -2.58
N VAL A 55 2.20 5.54 -2.36
CA VAL A 55 3.18 5.60 -3.46
C VAL A 55 3.75 4.23 -3.82
N GLN A 56 3.61 3.24 -2.93
CA GLN A 56 4.00 1.84 -3.12
C GLN A 56 2.93 0.88 -2.58
N ALA A 57 2.98 -0.39 -2.98
CA ALA A 57 2.22 -1.46 -2.32
C ALA A 57 2.93 -1.90 -1.03
N ALA A 58 2.24 -2.67 -0.18
CA ALA A 58 2.92 -3.40 0.90
C ALA A 58 3.96 -4.36 0.32
N LYS A 59 5.00 -4.68 1.09
CA LYS A 59 6.04 -5.63 0.66
C LYS A 59 5.41 -6.96 0.29
N GLU A 60 5.86 -7.55 -0.82
CA GLU A 60 5.50 -8.92 -1.16
C GLU A 60 6.00 -9.87 -0.07
N SER A 61 5.26 -10.94 0.20
CA SER A 61 5.81 -12.01 1.02
C SER A 61 6.93 -12.67 0.21
N GLU A 62 8.18 -12.57 0.67
CA GLU A 62 9.23 -13.48 0.22
C GLU A 62 8.70 -14.90 0.44
N GLN A 63 8.45 -15.62 -0.65
CA GLN A 63 8.11 -17.05 -0.62
C GLN A 63 9.35 -17.85 -0.24
#